data_AF-A0A4U1JFZ7-F1
#
_entry.id   AF-A0A4U1JFZ7-F1
#
_cell.length_a   1.000
_cell.length_b   1.000
_cell.length_c   1.000
_cell.angle_alpha   90.00
_cell.angle_beta   90.00
_cell.angle_gamma   90.00
#
_symmetry.space_group_name_H-M   'P 1'
#
loop_
_entity.id
_entity.type
_entity.pdbx_description
1 polymer ?
#
loop_
_entity_poly.entity_id
_entity_poly.type
_entity_poly.pdbx_seq_one_letter_code
_entity_poly.pdbx_strand_id
1 'polypeptide(L)'
;MSAEDKKRRLPLVQAGPPPDEPDAEDRPPWHWSGIGAVATFLVWLPLAAIAAKLGARLVDRAELGVPAPADAKLAVPLSAQLAFIGLQLVGFLIATLAGGFLVGRFGGKAGPKEGAVGGFVAAALAWALAAAAPTPGPGAPIWAALLVVLGGLGALFGFLGARLGVARRHPAEKQAPQRHD
;
A
#
# COMPACT_ATOMS: atom_id res chain seq x y z
N MET A 1 19.32 -48.88 42.04
CA MET A 1 18.30 -48.71 40.98
C MET A 1 17.00 -48.39 41.72
N SER A 2 16.35 -47.23 41.63
CA SER A 2 16.45 -46.10 40.70
C SER A 2 15.84 -44.90 41.43
N ALA A 3 16.62 -43.84 41.65
CA ALA A 3 16.07 -42.57 42.11
C ALA A 3 15.38 -41.92 40.90
N GLU A 4 14.08 -42.13 40.77
CA GLU A 4 13.29 -41.39 39.78
C GLU A 4 13.19 -39.93 40.22
N ASP A 5 14.03 -39.15 39.57
CA ASP A 5 14.16 -37.70 39.62
C ASP A 5 12.83 -37.04 39.19
N LYS A 6 11.91 -36.94 40.15
CA LYS A 6 10.60 -36.29 39.99
C LYS A 6 10.83 -34.80 39.86
N LYS A 7 11.20 -34.35 38.66
CA LYS A 7 11.33 -32.93 38.28
C LYS A 7 10.05 -32.20 38.64
N ARG A 8 10.07 -31.59 39.82
CA ARG A 8 9.02 -30.75 40.38
C ARG A 8 8.95 -29.51 39.50
N ARG A 9 8.14 -29.58 38.44
CA ARG A 9 7.84 -28.43 37.59
C ARG A 9 7.21 -27.40 38.51
N LEU A 10 7.93 -26.30 38.73
CA LEU A 10 7.37 -25.12 39.38
C LEU A 10 6.04 -24.80 38.70
N PRO A 11 4.98 -24.47 39.45
CA PRO A 11 3.76 -23.96 38.86
C PRO A 11 4.19 -22.82 37.94
N LEU A 12 3.97 -23.00 36.63
CA LEU A 12 4.05 -21.87 35.72
C LEU A 12 2.92 -20.95 36.20
N VAL A 13 3.26 -19.99 37.05
CA VAL A 13 2.44 -18.80 37.23
C VAL A 13 2.46 -18.20 35.84
N GLN A 14 1.45 -18.55 35.04
CA GLN A 14 1.05 -17.73 33.91
C GLN A 14 0.73 -16.40 34.57
N ALA A 15 1.73 -15.53 34.66
CA ALA A 15 1.50 -14.13 34.86
C ALA A 15 0.59 -13.77 33.69
N GLY A 16 -0.70 -13.69 33.97
CA GLY A 16 -1.62 -13.02 33.08
C GLY A 16 -1.00 -11.67 32.75
N PRO A 17 -1.21 -11.16 31.53
CA PRO A 17 -0.69 -9.85 31.14
C PRO A 17 -0.96 -8.85 32.28
N PRO A 18 0.05 -8.06 32.68
CA PRO A 18 -0.07 -7.17 33.82
C PRO A 18 -1.31 -6.28 33.66
N PRO A 19 -2.16 -6.14 34.70
CA PRO A 19 -3.46 -5.49 34.61
C PRO A 19 -3.42 -3.98 34.28
N ASP A 20 -2.21 -3.41 34.11
CA ASP A 20 -1.98 -1.98 33.85
C ASP A 20 -1.08 -1.71 32.63
N GLU A 21 -0.68 -2.73 31.85
CA GLU A 21 -0.23 -2.44 30.48
C GLU A 21 -1.50 -2.19 29.67
N PRO A 22 -1.74 -0.98 29.11
CA PRO A 22 -2.90 -0.75 28.28
C PRO A 22 -2.85 -1.76 27.14
N ASP A 23 -3.69 -2.79 27.21
CA ASP A 23 -3.85 -3.85 26.22
C ASP A 23 -3.75 -3.21 24.86
N ALA A 24 -2.57 -3.35 24.20
CA ALA A 24 -2.14 -2.63 23.02
C ALA A 24 -3.27 -1.80 22.39
N GLU A 25 -3.48 -0.59 22.93
CA GLU A 25 -4.73 0.19 22.86
C GLU A 25 -5.53 -0.13 21.61
N ASP A 26 -6.77 -0.60 21.78
CA ASP A 26 -7.73 -0.96 20.73
C ASP A 26 -7.95 0.23 19.77
N ARG A 27 -7.00 0.44 18.85
CA ARG A 27 -6.96 1.62 18.00
C ARG A 27 -8.18 1.56 17.10
N PRO A 28 -8.93 2.66 16.96
CA PRO A 28 -10.13 2.63 16.14
C PRO A 28 -9.76 2.24 14.70
N PRO A 29 -10.57 1.39 14.03
CA PRO A 29 -10.20 0.80 12.73
C PRO A 29 -9.81 1.82 11.66
N TRP A 30 -10.39 3.02 11.68
CA TRP A 30 -10.09 4.07 10.71
C TRP A 30 -8.64 4.58 10.75
N HIS A 31 -7.94 4.47 11.89
CA HIS A 31 -6.51 4.83 11.96
C HIS A 31 -5.67 3.98 11.02
N TRP A 32 -6.06 2.72 10.81
CA TRP A 32 -5.36 1.81 9.92
C TRP A 32 -5.50 2.18 8.44
N SER A 33 -6.58 2.87 8.05
CA SER A 33 -6.69 3.43 6.70
C SER A 33 -5.64 4.52 6.44
N GLY A 34 -5.40 5.38 7.42
CA GLY A 34 -4.34 6.39 7.35
C GLY A 34 -2.94 5.76 7.27
N ILE A 35 -2.67 4.76 8.11
CA ILE A 35 -1.41 4.01 8.08
C ILE A 35 -1.23 3.31 6.73
N GLY A 36 -2.28 2.69 6.18
CA GLY A 36 -2.25 2.05 4.87
C GLY A 36 -1.91 3.02 3.74
N ALA A 37 -2.46 4.24 3.78
CA ALA A 37 -2.13 5.29 2.82
C ALA A 37 -0.65 5.71 2.93
N VAL A 38 -0.16 5.96 4.15
CA VAL A 38 1.26 6.32 4.38
C VAL A 38 2.19 5.19 3.92
N ALA A 39 1.90 3.95 4.28
CA ALA A 39 2.68 2.78 3.84
C ALA A 39 2.69 2.64 2.32
N THR A 40 1.55 2.91 1.67
CA THR A 40 1.47 2.96 0.19
C THR A 40 2.45 3.98 -0.37
N PHE A 41 2.49 5.22 0.15
CA PHE A 41 3.44 6.23 -0.33
C PHE A 41 4.90 5.86 -0.08
N LEU A 42 5.21 5.27 1.09
CA LEU A 42 6.56 4.82 1.41
C LEU A 42 7.08 3.76 0.43
N VAL A 43 6.20 2.89 -0.08
CA VAL A 43 6.55 1.90 -1.11
C VAL A 43 6.50 2.51 -2.51
N TRP A 44 5.51 3.36 -2.80
CA TRP A 44 5.28 3.91 -4.13
C TRP A 44 6.36 4.90 -4.55
N LEU A 45 6.79 5.81 -3.69
CA LEU A 45 7.76 6.86 -4.06
C LEU A 45 9.10 6.28 -4.56
N PRO A 46 9.73 5.30 -3.88
CA PRO A 46 10.91 4.62 -4.42
C PRO A 46 10.64 3.92 -5.76
N LEU A 47 9.51 3.22 -5.90
CA LEU A 47 9.13 2.55 -7.14
C LEU A 47 8.94 3.55 -8.28
N ALA A 48 8.31 4.69 -8.01
CA ALA A 48 8.08 5.76 -8.97
C ALA A 48 9.40 6.40 -9.44
N ALA A 49 10.37 6.56 -8.52
CA ALA A 49 11.71 7.03 -8.87
C ALA A 49 12.47 6.02 -9.76
N ILE A 50 12.33 4.72 -9.48
CA ILE A 50 12.90 3.66 -10.32
C ILE A 50 12.22 3.68 -11.70
N ALA A 51 10.90 3.77 -11.75
CA ALA A 51 10.13 3.86 -12.98
C ALA A 51 10.52 5.09 -13.82
N ALA A 52 10.74 6.24 -13.19
CA ALA A 52 11.25 7.45 -13.84
C ALA A 52 12.63 7.24 -14.46
N LYS A 53 13.56 6.61 -13.74
CA LYS A 53 14.90 6.28 -14.27
C LYS A 53 14.83 5.30 -15.45
N LEU A 54 13.93 4.32 -15.38
CA LEU A 54 13.72 3.38 -16.48
C LEU A 54 13.06 4.06 -17.68
N GLY A 55 12.09 4.96 -17.45
CA GLY A 55 11.44 5.77 -18.48
C GLY A 55 12.42 6.64 -19.25
N ALA A 56 13.32 7.34 -18.55
CA ALA A 56 14.37 8.13 -19.18
C ALA A 56 15.25 7.29 -20.12
N ARG A 57 15.67 6.10 -19.69
CA ARG A 57 16.45 5.18 -20.53
C ARG A 57 15.70 4.68 -21.77
N LEU A 58 14.38 4.54 -21.70
CA LEU A 58 13.56 4.14 -22.84
C LEU A 58 13.45 5.26 -23.88
N VAL A 59 13.40 6.52 -23.43
CA VAL A 59 13.42 7.70 -24.30
C VAL A 59 14.79 7.83 -24.96
N ASP A 60 15.89 7.76 -24.18
CA ASP A 60 17.26 7.83 -24.72
C ASP A 60 17.53 6.76 -25.79
N ARG A 61 16.97 5.55 -25.61
CA ARG A 61 17.09 4.46 -26.59
C ARG A 61 16.24 4.65 -27.84
N ALA A 62 15.11 5.33 -27.74
CA ALA A 62 14.28 5.67 -28.90
C ALA A 62 14.97 6.73 -29.79
N GLU A 63 15.86 7.53 -29.22
CA GLU A 63 16.57 8.62 -29.91
C GLU A 63 17.85 8.19 -30.64
N LEU A 64 18.42 7.01 -30.32
CA LEU A 64 19.67 6.49 -30.89
C LEU A 64 19.65 6.18 -32.41
N GLY A 65 18.62 6.59 -33.16
CA GLY A 65 18.49 6.35 -34.60
C GLY A 65 18.03 7.54 -35.46
N VAL A 66 17.69 8.70 -34.86
CA VAL A 66 17.22 9.88 -35.63
C VAL A 66 17.75 11.17 -34.97
N PRO A 67 18.63 11.95 -35.63
CA PRO A 67 19.03 13.25 -35.11
C PRO A 67 17.83 14.20 -35.13
N ALA A 68 17.33 14.56 -33.94
CA ALA A 68 16.25 15.54 -33.81
C ALA A 68 16.82 16.96 -34.01
N PRO A 69 16.21 17.81 -34.87
CA PRO A 69 16.60 19.22 -34.97
C PRO A 69 16.32 19.94 -33.64
N ALA A 70 17.15 20.96 -33.32
CA ALA A 70 17.17 21.66 -32.03
C ALA A 70 15.84 22.37 -31.66
N ASP A 71 14.93 22.45 -32.62
CA ASP A 71 13.63 23.12 -32.64
C ASP A 71 12.45 22.13 -32.64
N ALA A 72 12.71 20.82 -32.72
CA ALA A 72 11.69 19.79 -32.51
C ALA A 72 11.37 19.70 -31.02
N LYS A 73 10.17 20.14 -30.61
CA LYS A 73 9.55 19.69 -29.36
C LYS A 73 9.58 18.17 -29.38
N LEU A 74 10.44 17.56 -28.56
CA LEU A 74 10.63 16.12 -28.41
C LEU A 74 9.28 15.40 -28.38
N ALA A 75 8.86 14.90 -29.54
CA ALA A 75 7.63 14.16 -29.68
C ALA A 75 7.89 12.74 -29.20
N VAL A 76 7.82 12.54 -27.88
CA VAL A 76 7.93 11.21 -27.27
C VAL A 76 6.86 10.31 -27.91
N PRO A 77 7.23 9.15 -28.50
CA PRO A 77 6.27 8.30 -29.19
C PRO A 77 5.18 7.82 -28.23
N LEU A 78 3.94 7.72 -28.71
CA LEU A 78 2.78 7.33 -27.90
C LEU A 78 3.02 6.00 -27.16
N SER A 79 3.70 5.04 -27.79
CA SER A 79 4.06 3.76 -27.18
C SER A 79 4.96 3.93 -25.95
N ALA A 80 5.95 4.83 -25.99
CA ALA A 80 6.81 5.11 -24.84
C ALA A 80 6.05 5.84 -23.72
N GLN A 81 5.15 6.76 -24.07
CA GLN A 81 4.28 7.44 -23.10
C GLN A 81 3.36 6.42 -22.39
N LEU A 82 2.70 5.54 -23.14
CA LEU A 82 1.84 4.49 -22.59
C LEU A 82 2.63 3.48 -21.75
N ALA A 83 3.84 3.10 -22.18
CA ALA A 83 4.71 2.23 -21.41
C ALA A 83 5.12 2.88 -20.08
N PHE A 84 5.45 4.17 -20.09
CA PHE A 84 5.78 4.92 -18.89
C PHE A 84 4.59 5.03 -17.92
N ILE A 85 3.41 5.40 -18.43
CA ILE A 85 2.17 5.44 -17.66
C ILE A 85 1.85 4.07 -17.06
N GLY A 86 1.97 3.01 -17.86
CA GLY A 86 1.76 1.63 -17.41
C GLY A 86 2.71 1.22 -16.31
N LEU A 87 4.01 1.56 -16.43
CA LEU A 87 5.02 1.25 -15.41
C LEU A 87 4.71 1.97 -14.09
N GLN A 88 4.33 3.25 -14.15
CA GLN A 88 3.94 4.02 -12.95
C GLN A 88 2.68 3.46 -12.30
N LEU A 89 1.68 3.08 -13.12
CA LEU A 89 0.46 2.47 -12.64
C LEU A 89 0.76 1.15 -11.93
N VAL A 90 1.56 0.26 -12.53
CA VAL A 90 1.97 -1.01 -11.89
C VAL A 90 2.69 -0.76 -10.56
N GLY A 91 3.62 0.21 -10.51
CA GLY A 91 4.28 0.59 -9.26
C GLY A 91 3.30 1.03 -8.17
N PHE A 92 2.29 1.83 -8.53
CA PHE A 92 1.22 2.24 -7.63
C PHE A 92 0.34 1.07 -7.16
N LEU A 93 -0.02 0.15 -8.06
CA LEU A 93 -0.83 -1.04 -7.72
C LEU A 93 -0.09 -1.98 -6.77
N ILE A 94 1.22 -2.17 -6.97
CA ILE A 94 2.07 -2.95 -6.05
C ILE A 94 2.13 -2.27 -4.68
N ALA A 95 2.31 -0.95 -4.66
CA ALA A 95 2.38 -0.19 -3.42
C ALA A 95 1.06 -0.22 -2.62
N THR A 96 -0.09 -0.08 -3.30
CA THR A 96 -1.42 -0.16 -2.66
C THR A 96 -1.71 -1.57 -2.15
N LEU A 97 -1.30 -2.61 -2.90
CA LEU A 97 -1.37 -3.99 -2.44
C LEU A 97 -0.51 -4.20 -1.18
N ALA A 98 0.71 -3.66 -1.14
CA ALA A 98 1.61 -3.74 0.01
C ALA A 98 1.08 -2.98 1.24
N GLY A 99 0.59 -1.75 1.04
CA GLY A 99 -0.04 -0.95 2.09
C GLY A 99 -1.28 -1.64 2.66
N GLY A 100 -2.14 -2.16 1.78
CA GLY A 100 -3.27 -3.01 2.17
C GLY A 100 -2.82 -4.25 2.94
N PHE A 101 -1.79 -4.96 2.47
CA PHE A 101 -1.25 -6.14 3.14
C PHE A 101 -0.78 -5.84 4.57
N LEU A 102 -0.10 -4.73 4.79
CA LEU A 102 0.34 -4.31 6.13
C LEU A 102 -0.86 -4.03 7.05
N VAL A 103 -1.88 -3.32 6.56
CA VAL A 103 -3.13 -3.08 7.30
C VAL A 103 -3.81 -4.40 7.64
N GLY A 104 -3.91 -5.31 6.67
CA GLY A 104 -4.47 -6.63 6.90
C GLY A 104 -3.65 -7.47 7.87
N ARG A 105 -2.33 -7.39 7.85
CA ARG A 105 -1.45 -8.23 8.67
C ARG A 105 -1.35 -7.78 10.13
N PHE A 106 -1.32 -6.46 10.37
CA PHE A 106 -1.05 -5.85 11.67
C PHE A 106 -2.24 -5.08 12.27
N GLY A 107 -3.33 -4.93 11.51
CA GLY A 107 -4.43 -4.03 11.84
C GLY A 107 -5.36 -4.44 12.98
N GLY A 108 -5.12 -5.56 13.66
CA GLY A 108 -6.04 -6.08 14.69
C GLY A 108 -7.47 -6.22 14.15
N LYS A 109 -8.39 -5.37 14.58
CA LYS A 109 -9.79 -5.34 14.09
C LYS A 109 -9.96 -4.79 12.68
N ALA A 110 -8.99 -4.04 12.15
CA ALA A 110 -9.03 -3.54 10.78
C ALA A 110 -8.94 -4.69 9.78
N GLY A 111 -9.65 -4.58 8.66
CA GLY A 111 -9.79 -5.63 7.67
C GLY A 111 -9.72 -5.10 6.24
N PRO A 112 -10.34 -5.83 5.28
CA PRO A 112 -10.31 -5.46 3.88
C PRO A 112 -10.90 -4.08 3.57
N LYS A 113 -11.88 -3.60 4.36
CA LYS A 113 -12.51 -2.29 4.18
C LYS A 113 -11.52 -1.15 4.42
N GLU A 114 -10.76 -1.24 5.52
CA GLU A 114 -9.78 -0.23 5.91
C GLU A 114 -8.62 -0.17 4.91
N GLY A 115 -8.21 -1.32 4.37
CA GLY A 115 -7.24 -1.41 3.27
C GLY A 115 -7.74 -0.75 1.98
N ALA A 116 -9.02 -0.94 1.64
CA ALA A 116 -9.64 -0.29 0.49
C ALA A 116 -9.68 1.24 0.64
N VAL A 117 -10.10 1.73 1.81
CA VAL A 117 -10.11 3.17 2.12
C VAL A 117 -8.69 3.73 2.06
N GLY A 118 -7.70 3.04 2.64
CA GLY A 118 -6.30 3.48 2.58
C GLY A 118 -5.76 3.57 1.15
N GLY A 119 -6.07 2.59 0.30
CA GLY A 119 -5.71 2.61 -1.12
C GLY A 119 -6.40 3.74 -1.90
N PHE A 120 -7.68 4.00 -1.64
CA PHE A 120 -8.41 5.12 -2.24
C PHE A 120 -7.82 6.47 -1.81
N VAL A 121 -7.55 6.65 -0.50
CA VAL A 121 -6.95 7.88 0.04
C VAL A 121 -5.58 8.12 -0.59
N ALA A 122 -4.76 7.07 -0.73
CA ALA A 122 -3.47 7.19 -1.42
C ALA A 122 -3.62 7.65 -2.88
N ALA A 123 -4.57 7.09 -3.62
CA ALA A 123 -4.88 7.50 -4.99
C ALA A 123 -5.37 8.95 -5.06
N ALA A 124 -6.25 9.37 -4.14
CA ALA A 124 -6.76 10.73 -4.08
C ALA A 124 -5.66 11.76 -3.79
N LEU A 125 -4.71 11.42 -2.91
CA LEU A 125 -3.54 12.26 -2.64
C LEU A 125 -2.60 12.34 -3.85
N ALA A 126 -2.31 11.22 -4.50
CA ALA A 126 -1.49 11.22 -5.72
C ALA A 126 -2.16 12.02 -6.86
N TRP A 127 -3.48 11.87 -7.01
CA TRP A 127 -4.29 12.65 -7.93
C TRP A 127 -4.25 14.15 -7.61
N ALA A 128 -4.39 14.54 -6.34
CA ALA A 128 -4.34 15.94 -5.93
C ALA A 128 -2.98 16.57 -6.19
N LEU A 129 -1.89 15.84 -5.92
CA LEU A 129 -0.52 16.28 -6.23
C LEU A 129 -0.33 16.46 -7.74
N ALA A 130 -0.85 15.53 -8.56
CA ALA A 130 -0.79 15.63 -10.01
C ALA A 130 -1.60 16.82 -10.54
N ALA A 131 -2.80 17.07 -9.99
CA ALA A 131 -3.66 18.19 -10.37
C ALA A 131 -3.08 19.55 -9.96
N ALA A 132 -2.28 19.60 -8.89
CA ALA A 132 -1.59 20.80 -8.43
C ALA A 132 -0.29 21.10 -9.19
N ALA A 133 0.18 20.20 -10.06
CA ALA A 133 1.40 20.41 -10.83
C ALA A 133 1.19 21.56 -11.85
N PRO A 134 2.21 22.41 -12.09
CA PRO A 134 2.12 23.54 -13.03
C PRO A 134 2.24 23.06 -14.48
N THR A 135 1.33 22.19 -14.92
CA THR A 135 1.27 21.64 -16.28
C THR A 135 -0.10 21.87 -16.89
N PRO A 136 -0.21 22.02 -18.22
CA PRO A 136 -1.50 22.10 -18.88
C PRO A 136 -2.31 20.83 -18.59
N GLY A 137 -3.33 20.99 -17.74
CA GLY A 137 -4.16 19.87 -17.30
C GLY A 137 -5.20 19.49 -18.34
N PRO A 138 -5.57 18.20 -18.43
CA PRO A 138 -6.80 17.82 -19.11
C PRO A 138 -7.99 18.45 -18.34
N GLY A 139 -9.06 18.88 -19.00
CA GLY A 139 -10.15 19.61 -18.34
C GLY A 139 -10.76 18.89 -17.12
N ALA A 140 -11.52 19.62 -16.29
CA ALA A 140 -12.17 19.12 -15.07
C ALA A 140 -12.85 17.73 -15.17
N PRO A 141 -13.63 17.38 -16.23
CA PRO A 141 -14.25 16.05 -16.31
C PRO A 141 -13.24 14.91 -16.42
N ILE A 142 -12.10 15.14 -17.09
CA ILE A 142 -11.05 14.12 -17.23
C ILE A 142 -10.37 13.91 -15.88
N TRP A 143 -10.08 14.98 -15.14
CA TRP A 143 -9.55 14.85 -13.78
C TRP A 143 -10.51 14.08 -12.86
N ALA A 144 -11.80 14.35 -12.93
CA ALA A 144 -12.79 13.60 -12.16
C ALA A 144 -12.81 12.10 -12.54
N ALA A 145 -12.77 11.79 -13.85
CA ALA A 145 -12.70 10.41 -14.33
C ALA A 145 -11.43 9.70 -13.87
N LEU A 146 -10.28 10.39 -13.90
CA LEU A 146 -9.00 9.86 -13.41
C LEU A 146 -9.05 9.56 -11.91
N LEU A 147 -9.68 10.41 -11.10
CA LEU A 147 -9.86 10.15 -9.67
C LEU A 147 -10.70 8.90 -9.43
N VAL A 148 -11.81 8.74 -10.15
CA VAL A 148 -12.68 7.56 -10.03
C VAL A 148 -11.93 6.28 -10.42
N VAL A 149 -11.22 6.31 -11.54
CA VAL A 149 -10.47 5.14 -12.03
C VAL A 149 -9.31 4.78 -11.11
N LEU A 150 -8.44 5.75 -10.79
CA LEU A 150 -7.28 5.53 -9.92
C LEU A 150 -7.70 5.21 -8.49
N GLY A 151 -8.71 5.91 -7.97
CA GLY A 151 -9.30 5.66 -6.66
C GLY A 151 -9.90 4.27 -6.56
N GLY A 152 -10.66 3.84 -7.57
CA GLY A 152 -11.24 2.50 -7.64
C GLY A 152 -10.17 1.41 -7.71
N LEU A 153 -9.13 1.60 -8.52
CA LEU A 153 -7.99 0.67 -8.60
C LEU A 153 -7.22 0.60 -7.28
N GLY A 154 -6.91 1.75 -6.66
CA GLY A 154 -6.25 1.82 -5.37
C GLY A 154 -7.06 1.12 -4.28
N ALA A 155 -8.39 1.33 -4.26
CA ALA A 155 -9.29 0.65 -3.34
C ALA A 155 -9.32 -0.86 -3.55
N LEU A 156 -9.40 -1.32 -4.80
CA LEU A 156 -9.42 -2.74 -5.14
C LEU A 156 -8.12 -3.44 -4.70
N PHE A 157 -6.96 -2.89 -5.04
CA PHE A 157 -5.67 -3.49 -4.67
C PHE A 157 -5.40 -3.38 -3.17
N GLY A 158 -5.79 -2.27 -2.53
CA GLY A 158 -5.76 -2.14 -1.07
C GLY A 158 -6.63 -3.18 -0.36
N PHE A 159 -7.84 -3.43 -0.87
CA PHE A 159 -8.74 -4.48 -0.38
C PHE A 159 -8.12 -5.87 -0.50
N LEU A 160 -7.60 -6.21 -1.69
CA LEU A 160 -6.97 -7.51 -1.95
C LEU A 160 -5.73 -7.72 -1.06
N GLY A 161 -4.90 -6.68 -0.92
CA GLY A 161 -3.75 -6.70 -0.03
C GLY A 161 -4.16 -6.98 1.40
N ALA A 162 -5.14 -6.25 1.91
CA ALA A 162 -5.63 -6.43 3.28
C ALA A 162 -6.26 -7.81 3.50
N ARG A 163 -6.99 -8.35 2.51
CA ARG A 163 -7.51 -9.73 2.56
C ARG A 163 -6.39 -10.76 2.67
N LEU A 164 -5.30 -10.61 1.90
CA LEU A 164 -4.13 -11.47 1.98
C LEU A 164 -3.40 -11.33 3.33
N GLY A 165 -3.33 -10.12 3.87
CA GLY A 165 -2.74 -9.84 5.18
C GLY A 165 -3.50 -10.52 6.32
N VAL A 166 -4.84 -10.42 6.31
CA VAL A 166 -5.73 -11.05 7.30
C VAL A 166 -5.58 -12.58 7.27
N ALA A 167 -5.50 -13.17 6.07
CA ALA A 167 -5.32 -14.61 5.92
C ALA A 167 -4.02 -15.12 6.56
N ARG A 168 -2.99 -14.27 6.64
CA ARG A 168 -1.66 -14.59 7.20
C ARG A 168 -1.48 -14.17 8.67
N ARG A 169 -2.53 -13.78 9.39
CA ARG A 169 -2.47 -13.54 10.85
C ARG A 169 -2.21 -14.82 11.63
N HIS A 170 -1.51 -14.71 12.76
CA HIS A 170 -1.20 -15.87 13.59
C HIS A 170 -2.49 -16.48 14.18
N PRO A 171 -2.57 -17.82 14.32
CA PRO A 171 -3.76 -18.49 14.85
C PRO A 171 -4.16 -18.02 16.26
N ALA A 172 -3.19 -17.62 17.09
CA ALA A 172 -3.44 -17.13 18.44
C ALA A 172 -4.30 -15.84 18.48
N GLU A 173 -4.18 -14.97 17.47
CA GLU A 173 -5.04 -13.77 17.33
C GLU A 173 -6.47 -14.10 16.88
N LYS A 174 -6.69 -15.25 16.23
CA LYS A 174 -8.03 -15.66 15.76
C LYS A 174 -8.92 -16.17 16.89
N GLN A 175 -8.33 -16.47 18.04
CA GLN A 175 -9.01 -17.12 19.17
C GLN A 175 -9.38 -16.19 20.31
N ALA A 176 -9.08 -14.88 20.26
CA ALA A 176 -9.60 -13.93 21.24
C ALA A 176 -11.10 -13.78 21.01
N PRO A 177 -11.96 -14.49 21.76
CA PRO A 177 -13.39 -14.41 21.57
C PRO A 177 -13.83 -13.07 22.11
N GLN A 178 -14.83 -12.47 21.48
CA GLN A 178 -15.57 -11.36 22.05
C GLN A 178 -16.08 -11.79 23.44
N ARG A 179 -15.42 -11.35 24.51
CA ARG A 179 -16.04 -11.33 25.83
C ARG A 179 -17.12 -10.27 25.74
N HIS A 180 -18.33 -10.74 25.44
CA HIS A 180 -19.54 -9.99 25.73
C HIS A 180 -19.68 -9.99 27.25
N ASP A 181 -19.23 -8.88 27.86
CA ASP A 181 -19.70 -8.45 29.17
C ASP A 181 -20.91 -7.52 28.97
#